data_AF-A0A6S7KLC5-F1
#
_entry.id   AF-A0A6S7KLC5-F1
#
_cell.length_a   1.000
_cell.length_b   1.000
_cell.length_c   1.000
_cell.angle_alpha   90.00
_cell.angle_beta   90.00
_cell.angle_gamma   90.00
#
_symmetry.space_group_name_H-M   'P 1'
#
loop_
_entity.id
_entity.type
_entity.pdbx_description
1 polymer ?
#
loop_
_entity_poly.entity_id
_entity_poly.type
_entity_poly.pdbx_seq_one_letter_code
_entity_poly.pdbx_strand_id
1 'polypeptide(L)'
;MIHETSSPYNSRSNGLAEAAVKNVKYLMIKCGNWKDFKKALSEWRNVPREDGSSPAQLLLGRRQRGALPTIRREAFDLEKAKSKRDIFDKEKLKKTNENLRPLKPLRMGCEVLIQDPKTRR
;
A
#
# COMPACT_ATOMS: atom_id res chain seq x y z
N MET A 1 12.03 -19.20 -4.95
CA MET A 1 11.32 -17.95 -5.29
C MET A 1 10.26 -18.32 -6.31
N ILE A 2 8.98 -18.13 -5.98
CA ILE A 2 7.85 -18.46 -6.87
C ILE A 2 7.46 -17.16 -7.57
N HIS A 3 7.29 -17.19 -8.89
CA HIS A 3 6.86 -16.03 -9.65
C HIS A 3 5.34 -15.95 -9.61
N GLU A 4 4.81 -14.87 -9.02
CA GLU A 4 3.38 -14.59 -9.01
C GLU A 4 3.05 -13.50 -10.05
N THR A 5 2.18 -13.82 -10.99
CA THR A 5 1.74 -12.88 -12.03
C THR A 5 0.31 -12.43 -11.78
N SER A 6 0.05 -11.14 -11.94
CA SER A 6 -1.31 -10.61 -12.00
C SER A 6 -2.00 -10.96 -13.31
N SER A 7 -3.34 -10.92 -13.30
CA SER A 7 -4.12 -10.94 -14.54
C SER A 7 -3.69 -9.79 -15.47
N PRO A 8 -3.64 -10.03 -16.80
CA PRO A 8 -3.26 -9.01 -17.75
C PRO A 8 -4.22 -7.81 -17.68
N TYR A 9 -3.65 -6.60 -17.83
CA TYR A 9 -4.39 -5.33 -17.82
C TYR A 9 -5.17 -5.01 -16.53
N ASN A 10 -4.92 -5.72 -15.43
CA ASN A 10 -5.57 -5.50 -14.14
C ASN A 10 -4.59 -4.90 -13.11
N SER A 11 -4.22 -3.63 -13.28
CA SER A 11 -3.30 -2.94 -12.35
C SER A 11 -3.82 -2.85 -10.91
N ARG A 12 -5.15 -2.95 -10.71
CA ARG A 12 -5.77 -2.96 -9.37
C ARG A 12 -5.32 -4.15 -8.53
N SER A 13 -5.03 -5.29 -9.16
CA SER A 13 -4.52 -6.48 -8.45
C SER A 13 -3.20 -6.22 -7.73
N ASN A 14 -2.34 -5.35 -8.27
CA ASN A 14 -1.09 -4.91 -7.65
C ASN A 14 -1.16 -3.45 -7.14
N GLY A 15 -2.36 -3.00 -6.75
CA GLY A 15 -2.63 -1.59 -6.47
C GLY A 15 -1.76 -0.98 -5.36
N LEU A 16 -1.30 -1.80 -4.39
CA LEU A 16 -0.42 -1.32 -3.33
C LEU A 16 0.97 -0.93 -3.86
N ALA A 17 1.55 -1.76 -4.75
CA ALA A 17 2.83 -1.46 -5.37
C ALA A 17 2.71 -0.24 -6.30
N GLU A 18 1.65 -0.17 -7.09
CA GLU A 18 1.37 0.97 -7.98
C GLU A 18 1.24 2.29 -7.19
N ALA A 19 0.53 2.26 -6.05
CA ALA A 19 0.41 3.41 -5.16
C ALA A 19 1.78 3.83 -4.57
N ALA A 20 2.63 2.85 -4.21
CA ALA A 20 3.99 3.14 -3.74
C ALA A 20 4.83 3.81 -4.84
N VAL A 21 4.78 3.30 -6.08
CA VAL A 21 5.48 3.91 -7.23
C VAL A 21 5.01 5.34 -7.46
N LYS A 22 3.69 5.59 -7.41
CA LYS A 22 3.13 6.95 -7.53
C LYS A 22 3.70 7.89 -6.48
N ASN A 23 3.73 7.48 -5.22
CA ASN A 23 4.24 8.30 -4.11
C ASN A 23 5.74 8.60 -4.25
N VAL A 24 6.53 7.60 -4.65
CA VAL A 24 7.98 7.77 -4.84
C VAL A 24 8.27 8.71 -6.01
N LYS A 25 7.56 8.57 -7.15
CA LYS A 25 7.68 9.50 -8.28
C LYS A 25 7.35 10.93 -7.88
N TYR A 26 6.27 11.13 -7.12
CA TYR A 26 5.90 12.45 -6.62
C TYR A 26 6.96 13.03 -5.67
N LEU A 27 7.57 12.19 -4.83
CA LEU A 27 8.67 12.59 -3.96
C LEU A 27 9.91 13.03 -4.76
N MET A 28 10.25 12.32 -5.83
CA MET A 28 11.35 12.69 -6.73
C MET A 28 11.12 14.06 -7.38
N ILE A 29 9.91 14.31 -7.88
CA ILE A 29 9.52 15.60 -8.47
C ILE A 29 9.68 16.73 -7.44
N LYS A 30 9.30 16.50 -6.18
CA LYS A 30 9.44 17.49 -5.11
C LYS A 30 10.89 17.81 -4.73
N CYS A 31 11.79 16.83 -4.80
CA CYS A 31 13.18 17.01 -4.37
C CYS A 31 14.07 17.64 -5.46
N GLY A 32 13.79 17.41 -6.74
CA GLY A 32 14.55 17.97 -7.86
C GLY A 32 15.99 17.45 -8.05
N ASN A 33 16.59 16.81 -7.04
CA ASN A 33 17.90 16.17 -7.13
C ASN A 33 17.99 14.88 -6.29
N TRP A 34 18.98 14.04 -6.60
CA TRP A 34 19.15 12.72 -5.97
C TRP A 34 19.54 12.79 -4.48
N LYS A 35 20.31 13.81 -4.08
CA LYS A 35 20.80 13.96 -2.70
C LYS A 35 19.63 14.21 -1.75
N ASP A 36 18.75 15.13 -2.11
CA ASP A 36 17.59 15.48 -1.31
C ASP A 36 16.51 14.40 -1.38
N PHE A 37 16.35 13.75 -2.54
CA PHE A 37 15.47 12.59 -2.67
C PHE A 37 15.84 11.45 -1.71
N LYS A 38 17.13 11.11 -1.58
CA LYS A 38 17.56 10.05 -0.64
C LYS A 38 17.20 10.38 0.81
N LYS A 39 17.37 11.64 1.22
CA LYS A 39 16.99 12.10 2.57
C LYS A 39 15.48 12.02 2.75
N ALA A 40 14.72 12.57 1.80
CA ALA A 40 13.26 12.57 1.82
C ALA A 40 12.68 11.14 1.81
N LEU A 41 13.28 10.21 1.07
CA LEU A 41 12.89 8.80 1.05
C LEU A 41 13.15 8.11 2.39
N SER A 42 14.23 8.47 3.09
CA SER A 42 14.49 8.00 4.45
C SER A 42 13.43 8.49 5.42
N GLU A 43 13.07 9.78 5.35
CA GLU A 43 12.01 10.35 6.20
C GLU A 43 10.65 9.76 5.87
N TRP A 44 10.29 9.64 4.59
CA TRP A 44 9.03 9.05 4.14
C TRP A 44 8.82 7.63 4.70
N ARG A 45 9.88 6.81 4.76
CA ARG A 45 9.83 5.47 5.38
C ARG A 45 9.63 5.51 6.90
N ASN A 46 10.00 6.61 7.55
CA ASN A 46 9.84 6.82 9.00
C ASN A 46 8.53 7.53 9.38
N VAL A 47 7.81 8.10 8.41
CA VAL A 47 6.48 8.70 8.63
C VAL A 47 5.45 7.59 8.90
N PRO A 48 4.70 7.66 10.01
CA PRO A 48 3.61 6.73 10.27
C PRO A 48 2.50 6.90 9.24
N ARG A 49 1.89 5.78 8.84
CA ARG A 49 0.69 5.78 7.99
C ARG A 49 -0.55 6.10 8.84
N GLU A 50 -1.73 6.11 8.21
CA GLU A 50 -3.02 6.29 8.89
C GLU A 50 -3.26 5.29 10.03
N ASP A 51 -2.70 4.08 9.93
CA ASP A 51 -2.75 3.04 10.98
C ASP A 51 -1.75 3.26 12.13
N GLY A 52 -0.94 4.32 12.05
CA GLY A 52 0.03 4.72 13.08
C GLY A 52 1.40 4.04 12.99
N SER A 53 1.61 3.08 12.08
CA SER A 53 2.89 2.38 11.90
C SER A 53 3.63 2.88 10.67
N SER A 54 4.95 3.08 10.76
CA SER A 54 5.77 3.43 9.60
C SER A 54 6.32 2.19 8.87
N PRO A 55 6.57 2.27 7.54
CA PRO A 55 7.21 1.17 6.81
C PRO A 55 8.53 0.71 7.44
N ALA A 56 9.35 1.64 7.94
CA ALA A 56 10.61 1.32 8.61
C ALA A 56 10.38 0.56 9.92
N GLN A 57 9.34 0.89 10.69
CA GLN A 57 9.01 0.16 11.91
C GLN A 57 8.52 -1.26 11.62
N LEU A 58 7.67 -1.43 10.61
CA LEU A 58 7.18 -2.75 10.19
C LEU A 58 8.32 -3.65 9.70
N LEU A 59 9.30 -3.09 9.01
CA LEU A 59 10.44 -3.84 8.48
C LEU A 59 11.53 -4.11 9.53
N LEU A 60 11.86 -3.12 10.37
CA LEU A 60 13.03 -3.17 11.25
C LEU A 60 12.69 -3.43 12.72
N GLY A 61 11.40 -3.45 13.10
CA GLY A 61 10.97 -3.60 14.48
C GLY A 61 11.39 -2.43 15.39
N ARG A 62 11.82 -1.30 14.82
CA ARG A 62 12.26 -0.11 15.57
C ARG A 62 12.12 1.16 14.74
N ARG A 63 12.03 2.29 15.42
CA ARG A 63 12.06 3.61 14.76
C ARG A 63 13.50 4.01 14.44
N GLN A 64 13.77 4.45 13.21
CA GLN A 64 15.09 4.95 12.85
C GLN A 64 15.23 6.40 13.33
N ARG A 65 16.48 6.86 13.49
CA ARG A 65 16.76 8.28 13.74
C ARG A 65 16.64 9.03 12.41
N GLY A 66 15.82 10.08 12.39
CA GLY A 66 15.62 10.95 11.25
C GLY A 66 15.95 12.40 11.58
N ALA A 67 15.62 13.29 10.65
CA ALA A 67 15.77 14.74 10.81
C ALA A 67 14.85 15.31 11.91
N LEU A 68 13.70 14.68 12.12
CA LEU A 68 12.78 15.07 13.18
C LEU A 68 13.18 14.47 14.53
N PRO A 69 13.19 15.27 15.61
CA PRO A 69 13.45 14.76 16.94
C PRO A 69 12.40 13.70 17.27
N THR A 70 12.87 12.53 17.70
CA THR A 70 12.01 11.39 18.02
C THR A 70 12.28 11.00 19.46
N ILE A 71 11.24 11.06 20.30
CA ILE A 71 11.28 10.51 21.65
C ILE A 71 11.41 8.99 21.51
N ARG A 72 12.40 8.40 22.19
CA ARG A 72 12.62 6.96 22.22
C ARG A 72 11.42 6.33 22.92
N ARG A 73 10.49 5.79 22.13
CA ARG A 73 9.34 5.03 22.64
C ARG A 73 9.73 3.58 22.87
N GLU A 74 8.91 2.91 23.66
CA GLU A 74 8.92 1.48 23.98
C GLU A 74 9.12 0.60 22.74
N ALA A 75 9.50 -0.67 22.98
CA ALA A 75 9.69 -1.66 21.93
C ALA A 75 8.48 -1.69 20.97
N PHE A 76 8.75 -1.73 19.66
CA PHE A 76 7.70 -1.78 18.66
C PHE A 76 7.11 -3.19 18.63
N ASP A 77 5.83 -3.31 18.99
CA ASP A 77 5.09 -4.56 18.93
C ASP A 77 4.50 -4.75 17.53
N LEU A 78 5.10 -5.68 16.78
CA LEU A 78 4.72 -6.00 15.40
C LEU A 78 3.34 -6.68 15.34
N GLU A 79 2.99 -7.53 16.31
CA GLU A 79 1.71 -8.25 16.31
C GLU A 79 0.55 -7.30 16.59
N LYS A 80 0.75 -6.37 17.52
CA LYS A 80 -0.20 -5.28 17.76
C LYS A 80 -0.36 -4.38 16.54
N ALA A 81 0.73 -4.10 15.81
CA ALA A 81 0.68 -3.30 14.59
C ALA A 81 -0.10 -4.01 13.47
N LYS A 82 0.13 -5.31 13.25
CA LYS A 82 -0.65 -6.13 12.30
C LYS A 82 -2.12 -6.18 12.67
N SER A 83 -2.44 -6.44 13.94
CA SER A 83 -3.83 -6.50 14.41
C SER A 83 -4.57 -5.18 14.17
N LYS A 84 -3.92 -4.04 14.45
CA LYS A 84 -4.47 -2.71 14.13
C LYS A 84 -4.69 -2.52 12.64
N ARG A 85 -3.74 -2.97 11.81
CA ARG A 85 -3.84 -2.90 10.36
C ARG A 85 -5.05 -3.67 9.84
N ASP A 86 -5.26 -4.89 10.32
CA ASP A 86 -6.38 -5.73 9.91
C ASP A 86 -7.72 -5.11 10.28
N ILE A 87 -7.82 -4.53 11.48
CA ILE A 87 -9.03 -3.79 11.91
C ILE A 87 -9.27 -2.60 10.98
N PHE A 88 -8.23 -1.78 10.73
CA PHE A 88 -8.31 -0.62 9.85
C PHE A 88 -8.73 -1.01 8.42
N ASP A 89 -8.16 -2.08 7.87
CA ASP A 89 -8.48 -2.55 6.52
C ASP A 89 -9.90 -3.13 6.44
N LYS A 90 -10.38 -3.82 7.49
CA LYS A 90 -11.78 -4.26 7.59
C LYS A 90 -12.75 -3.07 7.64
N GLU A 91 -12.46 -2.05 8.43
CA GLU A 91 -13.29 -0.84 8.50
C GLU A 91 -13.32 -0.08 7.17
N LYS A 92 -12.16 0.06 6.53
CA LYS A 92 -12.05 0.70 5.21
C LYS A 92 -12.81 -0.08 4.15
N LEU A 93 -12.73 -1.41 4.17
CA LEU A 93 -13.49 -2.27 3.26
C LEU A 93 -14.99 -2.14 3.48
N LYS A 94 -15.46 -2.12 4.73
CA LYS A 94 -16.87 -1.88 5.06
C LYS A 94 -17.36 -0.56 4.47
N LYS A 95 -16.66 0.55 4.74
CA LYS A 95 -16.98 1.88 4.19
C LYS A 95 -17.00 1.91 2.67
N THR A 96 -16.05 1.23 2.04
CA THR A 96 -15.98 1.15 0.57
C THR A 96 -17.16 0.35 0.01
N ASN A 97 -17.61 -0.68 0.73
CA ASN A 97 -18.68 -1.57 0.31
C ASN A 97 -20.09 -1.11 0.71
N GLU A 98 -20.25 -0.10 1.57
CA GLU A 98 -21.54 0.36 2.08
C GLU A 98 -22.58 0.64 0.99
N ASN A 99 -22.14 1.18 -0.16
CA ASN A 99 -23.01 1.53 -1.28
C ASN A 99 -22.92 0.54 -2.46
N LEU A 100 -22.21 -0.58 -2.32
CA LEU A 100 -22.02 -1.54 -3.40
C LEU A 100 -23.09 -2.62 -3.36
N ARG A 101 -23.65 -2.94 -4.54
CA ARG A 101 -24.54 -4.08 -4.70
C ARG A 101 -23.71 -5.35 -4.89
N PRO A 102 -23.91 -6.42 -4.11
CA PRO A 102 -23.17 -7.65 -4.28
C PRO A 102 -23.51 -8.30 -5.63
N LEU A 103 -22.48 -8.71 -6.37
CA LEU A 103 -22.63 -9.43 -7.64
C LEU A 103 -22.82 -10.92 -7.37
N LYS A 104 -23.56 -11.60 -8.26
CA LYS A 104 -23.68 -13.06 -8.21
C LYS A 104 -22.33 -13.69 -8.55
N PRO A 105 -21.86 -14.71 -7.81
CA PRO A 105 -20.63 -15.40 -8.15
C PRO A 105 -20.76 -16.12 -9.49
N LEU A 106 -19.67 -16.14 -10.26
CA LEU A 106 -19.60 -16.87 -11.54
C LEU A 106 -19.58 -18.37 -11.26
N ARG A 107 -20.37 -19.14 -12.02
CA ARG A 107 -20.38 -20.61 -11.95
C ARG A 107 -19.51 -21.20 -13.07
N MET A 108 -18.95 -22.38 -12.82
CA MET A 108 -18.25 -23.13 -13.86
C MET A 108 -19.18 -23.39 -15.05
N GLY A 109 -18.69 -23.15 -16.27
CA GLY A 109 -19.47 -23.28 -17.51
C GLY A 109 -20.29 -22.05 -17.90
N CYS A 110 -20.26 -20.94 -17.12
CA CYS A 110 -20.86 -19.69 -17.56
C CYS A 110 -20.09 -19.09 -18.74
N GLU A 111 -20.82 -18.75 -19.80
CA GLU A 111 -20.31 -17.90 -20.86
C GLU A 111 -20.08 -16.48 -20.33
N VAL A 112 -18.92 -15.91 -20.63
CA VAL A 112 -18.51 -14.58 -20.16
C VAL A 112 -17.96 -13.77 -21.32
N LEU A 113 -18.20 -12.46 -21.27
CA LEU A 113 -17.58 -11.51 -22.19
C LEU A 113 -16.32 -10.93 -21.51
N ILE A 114 -15.23 -10.84 -22.27
CA ILE A 114 -13.98 -10.25 -21.82
C ILE A 114 -13.80 -8.93 -22.55
N GLN A 115 -13.52 -7.86 -21.79
CA GLN A 115 -13.23 -6.55 -22.36
C GLN A 115 -11.90 -6.57 -23.12
N ASP A 116 -11.88 -6.05 -24.35
CA ASP A 116 -10.64 -5.87 -25.09
C ASP A 116 -9.83 -4.71 -24.48
N PRO A 117 -8.58 -4.94 -24.04
CA PRO A 117 -7.78 -3.92 -23.37
C PRO A 117 -7.38 -2.75 -24.28
N LYS A 118 -7.34 -2.94 -25.61
CA LYS A 118 -6.98 -1.89 -26.57
C LYS A 118 -8.18 -1.05 -26.97
N THR A 119 -9.29 -1.70 -27.33
CA THR A 119 -10.50 -1.01 -27.82
C THR A 119 -11.46 -0.62 -26.70
N ARG A 120 -11.30 -1.19 -25.49
CA ARG A 120 -12.17 -1.06 -24.31
C ARG A 120 -13.63 -1.44 -24.55
N ARG A 121 -13.90 -2.16 -25.64
CA ARG A 121 -15.21 -2.73 -25.97
C ARG A 121 -15.41 -4.09 -25.32
#